data_AF-A0A0U3B1F5-F1
#
_entry.id   AF-A0A0U3B1F5-F1
#
_cell.length_a   1.000
_cell.length_b   1.000
_cell.length_c   1.000
_cell.angle_alpha   90.00
_cell.angle_beta   90.00
_cell.angle_gamma   90.00
#
_symmetry.space_group_name_H-M   'P 1'
#
loop_
_entity.id
_entity.type
_entity.pdbx_description
1 polymer ?
#
loop_
_entity_poly.entity_id
_entity_poly.type
_entity_poly.pdbx_seq_one_letter_code
_entity_poly.pdbx_strand_id
1 'polypeptide(L)'
;MKPHILIVSLSMILLSANAVAASNYIDPAQKEIDQKHKALVAKYKKSCTANNKVSCLLEAKSKASDEVPNRGSVSYSKSQYGSLNKAQAKNKVKELVALYDKLDGQSSASWDGKITQRQIESEIKWIMSYRLDQSMPDIYTAKMYVGASLN
;
A
#
# COMPACT_ATOMS: atom_id res chain seq x y z
N MET A 1 22.29 45.23 -43.67
CA MET A 1 22.59 45.21 -42.23
C MET A 1 22.23 43.83 -41.68
N LYS A 2 23.21 43.09 -41.16
CA LYS A 2 23.06 41.96 -40.19
C LYS A 2 22.90 42.57 -38.77
N PRO A 3 22.57 41.85 -37.68
CA PRO A 3 22.54 40.38 -37.44
C PRO A 3 21.20 39.90 -36.79
N HIS A 4 20.95 38.60 -36.57
CA HIS A 4 21.20 37.84 -35.33
C HIS A 4 21.12 36.34 -35.70
N ILE A 5 22.20 35.54 -35.71
CA ILE A 5 22.94 34.87 -34.61
C ILE A 5 22.03 34.09 -33.62
N LEU A 6 21.97 32.77 -33.88
CA LEU A 6 22.06 31.58 -33.00
C LEU A 6 21.40 31.59 -31.60
N ILE A 7 20.72 30.48 -31.25
CA ILE A 7 21.08 29.64 -30.09
C ILE A 7 20.45 28.24 -30.23
N VAL A 8 21.31 27.26 -29.96
CA VAL A 8 21.11 25.81 -29.84
C VAL A 8 20.11 25.46 -28.74
N SER A 9 19.29 24.43 -28.94
CA SER A 9 18.88 23.60 -27.81
C SER A 9 18.86 22.12 -28.17
N LEU A 10 20.00 21.51 -27.86
CA LEU A 10 20.26 20.09 -27.69
C LEU A 10 19.23 19.52 -26.71
N SER A 11 18.36 18.63 -27.17
CA SER A 11 17.54 17.78 -26.29
C SER A 11 17.78 16.32 -26.63
N MET A 12 18.98 15.83 -26.31
CA MET A 12 19.18 14.41 -26.07
C MET A 12 18.41 14.03 -24.82
N ILE A 13 17.18 13.57 -25.00
CA ILE A 13 16.47 12.83 -23.96
C ILE A 13 17.08 11.43 -23.95
N LEU A 14 18.23 11.30 -23.28
CA LEU A 14 18.70 10.02 -22.79
C LEU A 14 17.72 9.62 -21.68
N LEU A 15 16.65 8.92 -22.08
CA LEU A 15 15.88 8.07 -21.18
C LEU A 15 16.83 6.99 -20.68
N SER A 16 17.55 7.33 -19.62
CA SER A 16 18.19 6.37 -18.73
C SER A 16 17.06 5.55 -18.11
N ALA A 17 16.66 4.50 -18.82
CA ALA A 17 15.96 3.38 -18.26
C ALA A 17 16.91 2.73 -17.26
N ASN A 18 16.99 3.33 -16.06
CA ASN A 18 17.44 2.62 -14.89
C ASN A 18 16.45 1.46 -14.77
N ALA A 19 16.90 0.27 -15.17
CA ALA A 19 16.25 -0.98 -14.84
C ALA A 19 16.28 -1.10 -13.31
N VAL A 20 15.35 -0.41 -12.66
CA VAL A 20 15.01 -0.66 -11.27
C VAL A 20 14.55 -2.09 -11.28
N ALA A 21 15.34 -2.99 -10.66
CA ALA A 21 14.96 -4.38 -10.46
C ALA A 21 13.47 -4.41 -10.17
N ALA A 22 12.71 -5.10 -11.02
CA ALA A 22 11.25 -5.14 -10.95
C ALA A 22 10.89 -5.79 -9.62
N SER A 23 10.83 -4.95 -8.59
CA SER A 23 10.39 -5.34 -7.28
C SER A 23 8.95 -5.82 -7.46
N ASN A 24 8.66 -7.05 -7.04
CA ASN A 24 7.40 -7.76 -7.25
C ASN A 24 6.22 -7.15 -6.47
N TYR A 25 6.11 -5.82 -6.43
CA TYR A 25 4.99 -5.10 -5.86
C TYR A 25 3.81 -5.24 -6.79
N ILE A 26 2.88 -6.09 -6.39
CA ILE A 26 1.59 -6.27 -7.02
C ILE A 26 0.56 -5.23 -6.58
N ASP A 27 0.84 -4.52 -5.48
CA ASP A 27 0.01 -3.47 -4.90
C ASP A 27 0.83 -2.16 -4.78
N PRO A 28 0.48 -1.11 -5.55
CA PRO A 28 1.16 0.18 -5.49
C PRO A 28 1.10 0.85 -4.11
N ALA A 29 0.04 0.64 -3.34
CA ALA A 29 -0.08 1.24 -2.00
C ALA A 29 0.94 0.61 -1.02
N GLN A 30 1.14 -0.71 -1.08
CA GLN A 30 2.20 -1.37 -0.31
C GLN A 30 3.59 -0.84 -0.68
N LYS A 31 3.85 -0.56 -1.96
CA LYS A 31 5.11 0.05 -2.41
C LYS A 31 5.38 1.39 -1.73
N GLU A 32 4.38 2.25 -1.69
CA GLU A 32 4.52 3.57 -1.05
C GLU A 32 4.76 3.45 0.45
N ILE A 33 4.04 2.55 1.13
CA ILE A 33 4.23 2.27 2.56
C ILE A 33 5.65 1.78 2.83
N ASP A 34 6.12 0.78 2.08
CA ASP A 34 7.45 0.19 2.27
C ASP A 34 8.57 1.22 2.04
N GLN A 35 8.40 2.09 1.05
CA GLN A 35 9.34 3.19 0.79
C GLN A 35 9.39 4.18 1.97
N LYS A 36 8.23 4.59 2.50
CA LYS A 36 8.15 5.50 3.66
C LYS A 36 8.71 4.83 4.91
N HIS A 37 8.34 3.57 5.16
CA HIS A 37 8.83 2.77 6.28
C HIS A 37 10.34 2.63 6.26
N LYS A 38 10.94 2.35 5.09
CA LYS A 38 12.39 2.27 4.95
C LYS A 38 13.08 3.55 5.40
N ALA A 39 12.55 4.72 5.01
CA ALA A 39 13.09 6.02 5.42
C ALA A 39 12.90 6.27 6.92
N LEU A 40 11.70 6.01 7.46
CA LEU A 40 11.37 6.23 8.88
C LEU A 40 12.15 5.29 9.80
N VAL A 41 12.28 4.01 9.45
CA VAL A 41 13.09 3.06 10.21
C VAL A 41 14.56 3.49 10.23
N ALA A 42 15.10 3.96 9.11
CA ALA A 42 16.47 4.48 9.07
C ALA A 42 16.63 5.73 9.95
N LYS A 43 15.62 6.61 10.01
CA LYS A 43 15.57 7.76 10.91
C LYS A 43 15.52 7.33 12.38
N TYR A 44 14.59 6.46 12.77
CA TYR A 44 14.38 6.07 14.17
C TYR A 44 15.48 5.17 14.74
N LYS A 45 16.17 4.40 13.90
CA LYS A 45 17.39 3.69 14.32
C LYS A 45 18.48 4.62 14.85
N LYS A 46 18.57 5.87 14.34
CA LYS A 46 19.59 6.84 14.78
C LYS A 46 19.31 7.42 16.17
N SER A 47 18.04 7.47 16.59
CA SER A 47 17.59 8.04 17.86
C SER A 47 17.14 6.96 18.84
N CYS A 48 17.61 5.74 18.64
CA CYS A 48 17.19 4.57 19.36
C CYS A 48 17.86 4.49 20.73
N THR A 49 17.09 4.10 21.76
CA THR A 49 17.57 4.05 23.15
C THR A 49 17.79 2.62 23.64
N ALA A 50 17.38 1.61 22.86
CA ALA A 50 17.47 0.21 23.25
C ALA A 50 18.91 -0.34 23.18
N ASN A 51 19.28 -1.15 24.17
CA ASN A 51 20.64 -1.66 24.37
C ASN A 51 21.08 -2.77 23.40
N ASN A 52 20.21 -3.24 22.49
CA ASN A 52 20.57 -4.23 21.48
C ASN A 52 19.94 -3.94 20.10
N LYS A 53 20.60 -4.40 19.04
CA LYS A 53 20.24 -4.11 17.64
C LYS A 53 18.84 -4.57 17.25
N VAL A 54 18.34 -5.67 17.83
CA VAL A 54 17.04 -6.25 17.50
C VAL A 54 15.91 -5.43 18.12
N SER A 55 15.98 -5.17 19.42
CA SER A 55 15.01 -4.29 20.12
C SER A 55 14.97 -2.92 19.47
N CYS A 56 16.13 -2.39 19.07
CA CYS A 56 16.22 -1.13 18.37
C CYS A 56 15.50 -1.12 17.01
N LEU A 57 15.68 -2.19 16.23
CA LEU A 57 14.97 -2.36 14.96
C LEU A 57 13.46 -2.45 15.17
N LEU A 58 13.00 -3.17 16.20
CA LEU A 58 11.58 -3.31 16.51
C LEU A 58 10.97 -1.97 16.95
N GLU A 59 11.65 -1.23 17.82
CA GLU A 59 11.22 0.12 18.23
C GLU A 59 11.11 1.06 17.02
N ALA A 60 12.12 1.07 16.15
CA ALA A 60 12.12 1.89 14.95
C ALA A 60 10.98 1.50 13.98
N LYS A 61 10.70 0.20 13.81
CA LYS A 61 9.58 -0.29 13.00
C LYS A 61 8.21 0.06 13.61
N SER A 62 8.09 -0.01 14.93
CA SER A 62 6.87 0.40 15.65
C SER A 62 6.58 1.87 15.40
N LYS A 63 7.56 2.75 15.67
CA LYS A 63 7.44 4.19 15.43
C LYS A 63 7.12 4.54 13.97
N ALA A 64 7.74 3.84 13.02
CA ALA A 64 7.41 4.00 11.61
C ALA A 64 5.96 3.59 11.28
N SER A 65 5.45 2.53 11.93
CA SER A 65 4.07 2.06 11.77
C SER A 65 3.04 2.96 12.44
N ASP A 66 3.42 3.66 13.51
CA ASP A 66 2.57 4.67 14.16
C ASP A 66 2.36 5.89 13.25
N GLU A 67 3.40 6.32 12.53
CA GLU A 67 3.32 7.42 11.57
C GLU A 67 2.72 7.04 10.23
N VAL A 68 3.06 5.85 9.72
CA VAL A 68 2.56 5.33 8.45
C VAL A 68 1.91 3.97 8.74
N PRO A 69 0.59 3.92 8.95
CA PRO A 69 -0.10 2.68 9.28
C PRO A 69 0.08 1.59 8.21
N ASN A 70 0.30 0.35 8.66
CA ASN A 70 0.38 -0.82 7.78
C ASN A 70 -0.99 -1.16 7.16
N ARG A 71 -0.98 -1.70 5.93
CA ARG A 71 -2.16 -2.33 5.30
C ARG A 71 -2.82 -3.34 6.25
N GLY A 72 -4.14 -3.42 6.21
CA GLY A 72 -4.96 -4.27 7.07
C GLY A 72 -5.21 -3.75 8.48
N SER A 73 -4.52 -2.68 8.91
CA SER A 73 -4.77 -2.08 10.22
C SER A 73 -6.00 -1.16 10.20
N VAL A 74 -6.68 -1.05 11.35
CA VAL A 74 -7.80 -0.11 11.53
C VAL A 74 -7.37 1.33 11.24
N SER A 75 -6.18 1.74 11.69
CA SER A 75 -5.64 3.07 11.44
C SER A 75 -5.44 3.34 9.95
N TYR A 76 -4.92 2.36 9.20
CA TYR A 76 -4.81 2.46 7.74
C TYR A 76 -6.19 2.62 7.10
N SER A 77 -7.14 1.72 7.40
CA SER A 77 -8.49 1.77 6.82
C SER A 77 -9.20 3.09 7.14
N LYS A 78 -9.09 3.58 8.37
CA LYS A 78 -9.65 4.88 8.77
C LYS A 78 -9.00 6.04 8.01
N SER A 79 -7.68 6.03 7.80
CA SER A 79 -7.01 7.10 7.06
C SER A 79 -7.35 7.10 5.56
N GLN A 80 -7.40 5.92 4.93
CA GLN A 80 -7.55 5.80 3.48
C GLN A 80 -9.01 5.83 3.04
N TYR A 81 -9.88 5.21 3.84
CA TYR A 81 -11.30 5.03 3.51
C TYR A 81 -12.18 5.93 4.38
N GLY A 82 -11.55 6.79 5.19
CA GLY A 82 -12.07 7.79 6.14
C GLY A 82 -13.16 8.74 5.63
N SER A 83 -13.20 8.97 4.33
CA SER A 83 -14.07 9.97 3.72
C SER A 83 -14.94 9.39 2.59
N LEU A 84 -14.88 8.08 2.34
CA LEU A 84 -15.64 7.47 1.25
C LEU A 84 -17.14 7.57 1.51
N ASN A 85 -17.90 8.04 0.53
CA ASN A 85 -19.35 7.86 0.52
C ASN A 85 -19.72 6.42 0.12
N LYS A 86 -21.01 6.06 0.20
CA LYS A 86 -21.48 4.69 -0.09
C LYS A 86 -21.11 4.18 -1.49
N ALA A 87 -21.21 5.02 -2.51
CA ALA A 87 -20.88 4.63 -3.88
C ALA A 87 -19.36 4.39 -4.06
N GLN A 88 -18.53 5.29 -3.53
CA GLN A 88 -17.07 5.15 -3.53
C GLN A 88 -16.62 3.93 -2.72
N ALA A 89 -17.25 3.70 -1.56
CA ALA A 89 -16.97 2.55 -0.72
C ALA A 89 -17.30 1.23 -1.43
N LYS A 90 -18.45 1.13 -2.13
CA LYS A 90 -18.78 -0.06 -2.93
C LYS A 90 -17.76 -0.32 -4.03
N ASN A 91 -17.33 0.72 -4.75
CA ASN A 91 -16.29 0.59 -5.78
C ASN A 91 -14.96 0.14 -5.17
N LYS A 92 -14.58 0.69 -4.00
CA LYS A 92 -13.37 0.28 -3.31
C LYS A 92 -13.41 -1.17 -2.85
N VAL A 93 -14.56 -1.64 -2.33
CA VAL A 93 -14.73 -3.08 -2.00
C VAL A 93 -14.56 -3.94 -3.24
N LYS A 94 -15.09 -3.54 -4.40
CA LYS A 94 -14.90 -4.28 -5.66
C LYS A 94 -13.42 -4.39 -6.04
N GLU A 95 -12.66 -3.31 -5.94
CA GLU A 95 -11.21 -3.32 -6.19
C GLU A 95 -10.45 -4.22 -5.21
N LEU A 96 -10.80 -4.17 -3.92
CA LEU A 96 -10.16 -4.98 -2.90
C LEU A 96 -10.50 -6.47 -3.04
N VAL A 97 -11.73 -6.82 -3.42
CA VAL A 97 -12.10 -8.22 -3.74
C VAL A 97 -11.26 -8.74 -4.92
N ALA A 98 -11.12 -7.96 -5.99
CA ALA A 98 -10.29 -8.36 -7.12
C ALA A 98 -8.81 -8.52 -6.72
N LEU A 99 -8.30 -7.65 -5.85
CA LEU A 99 -6.96 -7.81 -5.29
C LEU A 99 -6.86 -9.07 -4.43
N TYR A 100 -7.82 -9.33 -3.54
CA TYR A 100 -7.87 -10.53 -2.70
C TYR A 100 -7.75 -11.82 -3.53
N ASP A 101 -8.52 -11.92 -4.62
CA ASP A 101 -8.50 -13.09 -5.49
C ASP A 101 -7.15 -13.23 -6.21
N LYS A 102 -6.52 -12.11 -6.61
CA LYS A 102 -5.17 -12.11 -7.20
C LYS A 102 -4.08 -12.57 -6.20
N LEU A 103 -4.34 -12.45 -4.90
CA LEU A 103 -3.43 -12.93 -3.86
C LEU A 103 -3.59 -14.42 -3.56
N ASP A 104 -4.60 -15.08 -4.14
CA ASP A 104 -4.81 -16.51 -3.93
C ASP A 104 -3.65 -17.33 -4.49
N GLY A 105 -3.30 -18.42 -3.79
CA GLY A 105 -2.18 -19.28 -4.16
C GLY A 105 -0.78 -18.64 -4.04
N GLN A 106 -0.66 -17.45 -3.45
CA GLN A 106 0.65 -16.84 -3.22
C GLN A 106 1.52 -17.69 -2.28
N SER A 107 2.82 -17.71 -2.58
CA SER A 107 3.83 -18.37 -1.74
C SER A 107 3.74 -17.90 -0.29
N SER A 108 3.95 -18.82 0.65
CA SER A 108 4.03 -18.48 2.08
C SER A 108 5.31 -17.70 2.44
N ALA A 109 6.36 -17.76 1.60
CA ALA A 109 7.61 -17.04 1.82
C ALA A 109 7.39 -15.53 1.93
N SER A 110 8.18 -14.82 2.75
CA SER A 110 8.08 -13.36 2.89
C SER A 110 9.00 -12.66 1.89
N TRP A 111 8.54 -11.54 1.32
CA TRP A 111 9.33 -10.66 0.46
C TRP A 111 8.89 -9.20 0.62
N ASP A 112 9.73 -8.25 0.20
CA ASP A 112 9.40 -6.82 0.22
C ASP A 112 8.22 -6.53 -0.71
N GLY A 113 7.21 -5.81 -0.23
CA GLY A 113 5.99 -5.58 -0.98
C GLY A 113 4.94 -6.69 -0.90
N LYS A 114 5.17 -7.73 -0.10
CA LYS A 114 4.18 -8.78 0.11
C LYS A 114 2.97 -8.21 0.87
N ILE A 115 1.80 -8.34 0.25
CA ILE A 115 0.51 -8.11 0.87
C ILE A 115 -0.25 -9.44 0.95
N THR A 116 -1.02 -9.64 2.02
CA THR A 116 -1.71 -10.91 2.27
C THR A 116 -3.22 -10.76 2.13
N GLN A 117 -3.89 -11.86 1.78
CA GLN A 117 -5.36 -11.95 1.77
C GLN A 117 -5.97 -11.45 3.08
N ARG A 118 -5.38 -11.80 4.23
CA ARG A 118 -5.82 -11.34 5.56
C ARG A 118 -5.82 -9.81 5.69
N GLN A 119 -4.80 -9.13 5.17
CA GLN A 119 -4.74 -7.66 5.23
C GLN A 119 -5.84 -7.03 4.38
N ILE A 120 -6.05 -7.56 3.17
CA ILE A 120 -7.11 -7.09 2.27
C ILE A 120 -8.49 -7.35 2.87
N GLU A 121 -8.71 -8.55 3.42
CA GLU A 121 -9.97 -8.91 4.06
C GLU A 121 -10.28 -8.00 5.26
N SER A 122 -9.26 -7.65 6.05
CA SER A 122 -9.42 -6.72 7.18
C SER A 122 -9.87 -5.32 6.71
N GLU A 123 -9.34 -4.84 5.58
CA GLU A 123 -9.76 -3.57 4.98
C GLU A 123 -11.17 -3.62 4.41
N ILE A 124 -11.52 -4.72 3.71
CA ILE A 124 -12.88 -4.97 3.20
C ILE A 124 -13.88 -4.93 4.37
N LYS A 125 -13.58 -5.67 5.45
CA LYS A 125 -14.41 -5.72 6.66
C LYS A 125 -14.65 -4.33 7.22
N TRP A 126 -13.59 -3.54 7.34
CA TRP A 126 -13.70 -2.18 7.84
C TRP A 126 -14.59 -1.31 6.96
N ILE A 127 -14.39 -1.31 5.63
CA ILE A 127 -15.22 -0.51 4.71
C ILE A 127 -16.68 -0.96 4.79
N MET A 128 -16.93 -2.27 4.75
CA MET A 128 -18.29 -2.79 4.78
C MET A 128 -19.03 -2.42 6.07
N SER A 129 -18.37 -2.50 7.23
CA SER A 129 -19.01 -2.13 8.50
C SER A 129 -19.19 -0.63 8.68
N TYR A 130 -18.20 0.19 8.33
CA TYR A 130 -18.21 1.63 8.67
C TYR A 130 -18.65 2.55 7.52
N ARG A 131 -18.78 2.03 6.30
CA ARG A 131 -19.22 2.80 5.11
C ARG A 131 -20.45 2.26 4.43
N LEU A 132 -20.73 0.97 4.59
CA LEU A 132 -21.82 0.29 3.89
C LEU A 132 -22.83 -0.34 4.87
N ASP A 133 -22.68 -0.06 6.17
CA ASP A 133 -23.59 -0.46 7.25
C ASP A 133 -23.85 -1.98 7.30
N GLN A 134 -22.85 -2.79 6.92
CA GLN A 134 -22.93 -4.25 6.95
C GLN A 134 -22.46 -4.80 8.29
N SER A 135 -23.28 -5.66 8.91
CA SER A 135 -22.94 -6.34 10.17
C SER A 135 -22.12 -7.59 9.89
N MET A 136 -21.01 -7.76 10.62
CA MET A 136 -20.11 -8.93 10.56
C MET A 136 -19.75 -9.40 9.14
N PRO A 137 -19.30 -8.49 8.24
CA PRO A 137 -18.96 -8.87 6.88
C PRO A 137 -17.77 -9.83 6.86
N ASP A 138 -17.75 -10.72 5.88
CA ASP A 138 -16.60 -11.54 5.50
C ASP A 138 -16.34 -11.41 3.99
N ILE A 139 -15.34 -12.14 3.48
CA ILE A 139 -15.00 -12.08 2.06
C ILE A 139 -16.14 -12.57 1.15
N TYR A 140 -16.94 -13.56 1.59
CA TYR A 140 -18.07 -14.07 0.81
C TYR A 140 -19.20 -13.04 0.72
N THR A 141 -19.53 -12.40 1.84
CA THR A 141 -20.49 -11.29 1.90
C THR A 141 -20.03 -10.14 1.02
N ALA A 142 -18.74 -9.81 1.02
CA ALA A 142 -18.17 -8.80 0.15
C ALA A 142 -18.31 -9.17 -1.33
N LYS A 143 -17.96 -10.41 -1.71
CA LYS A 143 -18.09 -10.93 -3.07
C LYS A 143 -19.55 -10.87 -3.55
N MET A 144 -20.50 -11.32 -2.75
CA MET A 144 -21.94 -11.21 -3.06
C MET A 144 -22.38 -9.75 -3.21
N TYR A 145 -21.95 -8.87 -2.31
CA TYR A 145 -22.33 -7.45 -2.30
C TYR A 145 -21.91 -6.70 -3.58
N VAL A 146 -20.76 -7.07 -4.15
CA VAL A 146 -20.24 -6.48 -5.39
C VAL A 146 -20.54 -7.30 -6.64
N GLY A 147 -21.24 -8.43 -6.51
CA GLY A 147 -21.55 -9.34 -7.63
C GLY A 147 -20.33 -10.04 -8.22
N ALA A 148 -19.33 -10.36 -7.39
CA ALA A 148 -18.15 -11.13 -7.79
C ALA A 148 -18.37 -12.65 -7.62
N SER A 149 -17.52 -13.45 -8.28
CA SER A 149 -17.50 -14.90 -8.16
C SER A 149 -17.17 -15.34 -6.72
N LEU A 150 -17.86 -16.38 -6.23
CA LEU A 150 -17.60 -17.00 -4.92
C LEU A 150 -16.50 -18.06 -4.95
N ASN A 151 -16.09 -18.46 -6.16
CA ASN A 151 -14.99 -19.37 -6.39
C ASN A 151 -13.65 -18.75 -5.98
#